data_AF-A0A4Y3FZN7-F1
#
_entry.id   AF-A0A4Y3FZN7-F1
#
_cell.length_a   1.000
_cell.length_b   1.000
_cell.length_c   1.000
_cell.angle_alpha   90.00
_cell.angle_beta   90.00
_cell.angle_gamma   90.00
#
_symmetry.space_group_name_H-M   'P 1'
#
loop_
_entity.id
_entity.type
_entity.pdbx_description
1 polymer ?
#
loop_
_entity_poly.entity_id
_entity_poly.type
_entity_poly.pdbx_seq_one_letter_code
_entity_poly.pdbx_strand_id
1 'polypeptide(L)'
;MSKPDEVVYRDRGYSGTETKGYNATMKKGARNHPIDIMDKMRNKRISRKRAPGERPYAVIKNVFKSGHVRVTTVGRVYVKMMFASFGFNLYQLRTLKMQGV
;
A
#
# COMPACT_ATOMS: atom_id res chain seq x y z
N MET A 1 -8.87 -0.66 -16.91
CA MET A 1 -9.71 0.54 -16.72
C MET A 1 -10.77 0.22 -15.69
N SER A 2 -11.08 1.14 -14.78
CA SER A 2 -12.10 0.94 -13.73
C SER A 2 -13.49 0.72 -14.34
N LYS A 3 -14.32 -0.10 -13.70
CA LYS A 3 -15.74 -0.25 -14.09
C LYS A 3 -16.57 0.90 -13.49
N PRO A 4 -17.75 1.23 -14.07
CA PRO A 4 -18.74 2.06 -13.40
C PRO A 4 -19.06 1.49 -12.01
N ASP A 5 -19.33 2.37 -11.04
CA ASP A 5 -19.67 2.05 -9.64
C ASP A 5 -18.59 1.39 -8.76
N GLU A 6 -17.39 1.17 -9.29
CA GLU A 6 -16.26 0.64 -8.51
C GLU A 6 -15.53 1.77 -7.74
N VAL A 7 -15.18 1.53 -6.47
CA VAL A 7 -14.30 2.45 -5.72
C VAL A 7 -12.84 2.17 -6.06
N VAL A 8 -12.21 3.12 -6.75
CA VAL A 8 -10.84 2.95 -7.27
C VAL A 8 -9.82 3.56 -6.33
N TYR A 9 -9.11 2.72 -5.57
CA TYR A 9 -7.95 3.13 -4.78
C TYR A 9 -6.70 3.08 -5.65
N ARG A 10 -6.22 4.25 -6.08
CA ARG A 10 -4.96 4.34 -6.83
C ARG A 10 -3.76 4.53 -5.92
N ASP A 11 -2.60 4.18 -6.45
CA ASP A 11 -1.32 4.45 -5.81
C ASP A 11 -1.07 5.93 -5.55
N ARG A 12 -0.32 6.23 -4.48
CA ARG A 12 -0.04 7.59 -4.02
C ARG A 12 0.60 8.46 -5.11
N GLY A 13 1.36 7.84 -6.02
CA GLY A 13 2.00 8.50 -7.14
C GLY A 13 1.04 8.98 -8.23
N TYR A 14 -0.13 8.36 -8.38
CA TYR A 14 -1.08 8.70 -9.44
C TYR A 14 -1.91 9.94 -9.10
N SER A 15 -2.03 10.85 -10.06
CA SER A 15 -2.84 12.07 -9.97
C SER A 15 -3.26 12.53 -11.37
N GLY A 16 -4.34 13.31 -11.47
CA GLY A 16 -4.73 14.01 -12.71
C GLY A 16 -5.58 13.22 -13.70
N THR A 17 -5.66 11.89 -13.61
CA THR A 17 -6.52 11.10 -14.51
C THR A 17 -7.90 10.87 -13.89
N GLU A 18 -8.97 11.07 -14.65
CA GLU A 18 -10.33 10.72 -14.22
C GLU A 18 -10.52 9.21 -14.09
N THR A 19 -11.43 8.78 -13.22
CA THR A 19 -11.83 7.38 -13.07
C THR A 19 -13.22 7.20 -13.65
N LYS A 20 -13.50 6.05 -14.29
CA LYS A 20 -14.87 5.70 -14.71
C LYS A 20 -15.79 5.38 -13.51
N GLY A 21 -15.21 4.98 -12.37
CA GLY A 21 -15.91 4.73 -11.10
C GLY A 21 -15.63 5.80 -10.04
N TYR A 22 -15.97 5.51 -8.78
CA TYR A 22 -15.76 6.42 -7.64
C TYR A 22 -14.27 6.64 -7.38
N ASN A 23 -13.85 7.90 -7.51
CA ASN A 23 -12.46 8.28 -7.38
C ASN A 23 -12.01 8.29 -5.90
N ALA A 24 -11.26 7.27 -5.48
CA ALA A 24 -10.56 7.23 -4.19
C ALA A 24 -9.05 7.52 -4.33
N THR A 25 -8.65 8.29 -5.34
CA THR A 25 -7.28 8.82 -5.46
C THR A 25 -7.05 9.93 -4.42
N MET A 26 -5.88 9.91 -3.79
CA MET A 26 -5.49 10.96 -2.85
C MET A 26 -5.25 12.28 -3.57
N LYS A 27 -5.78 13.38 -3.02
CA LYS A 27 -5.46 14.72 -3.50
C LYS A 27 -4.06 15.12 -3.05
N LYS A 28 -3.31 15.78 -3.93
CA LYS A 28 -1.98 16.32 -3.64
C LYS A 28 -2.08 17.84 -3.56
N GLY A 29 -1.31 18.43 -2.66
CA GLY A 29 -1.12 19.88 -2.65
C GLY A 29 -0.09 20.24 -3.71
N ALA A 30 -0.25 21.41 -4.33
CA ALA A 30 0.72 21.98 -5.24
C ALA A 30 1.26 23.30 -4.66
N ARG A 31 2.31 23.83 -5.28
CA ARG A 31 2.82 25.17 -4.94
C ARG A 31 1.67 26.17 -5.11
N ASN A 32 1.43 27.00 -4.09
CA ASN A 32 0.33 27.97 -4.03
C ASN A 32 -1.10 27.38 -4.05
N HIS A 33 -1.25 26.05 -3.95
CA HIS A 33 -2.54 25.37 -3.84
C HIS A 33 -2.46 24.30 -2.74
N PRO A 34 -2.46 24.71 -1.45
CA PRO A 34 -2.44 23.78 -0.34
C PRO A 34 -3.73 22.95 -0.27
N ILE A 35 -3.64 21.75 0.30
CA ILE A 35 -4.79 20.87 0.52
C ILE A 35 -5.64 21.44 1.67
N ASP A 36 -6.94 21.60 1.43
CA ASP A 36 -7.90 22.01 2.45
C ASP A 36 -8.09 20.94 3.56
N ILE A 37 -8.61 21.33 4.72
CA ILE A 37 -8.85 20.46 5.88
C ILE A 37 -9.75 19.28 5.51
N MET A 38 -10.82 19.51 4.73
CA MET A 38 -11.72 18.44 4.29
C MET A 38 -11.00 17.40 3.42
N ASP A 39 -10.11 17.87 2.55
CA ASP A 39 -9.32 17.01 1.68
C ASP A 39 -8.24 16.24 2.46
N LYS A 40 -7.67 16.83 3.52
CA LYS A 40 -6.79 16.11 4.46
C LYS A 40 -7.54 14.99 5.16
N MET A 41 -8.76 15.24 5.64
CA MET A 41 -9.59 14.23 6.28
C MET A 41 -10.00 13.11 5.32
N ARG A 42 -10.37 13.46 4.08
CA ARG A 42 -10.62 12.50 2.99
C ARG A 42 -9.40 11.64 2.71
N ASN A 43 -8.21 12.24 2.58
CA ASN A 43 -6.96 11.51 2.34
C ASN A 43 -6.61 10.59 3.51
N LYS A 44 -6.83 11.01 4.76
CA LYS A 44 -6.63 10.17 5.96
C LYS A 44 -7.54 8.94 5.94
N ARG A 45 -8.81 9.10 5.55
CA ARG A 45 -9.75 7.98 5.37
C ARG A 45 -9.31 7.02 4.28
N ILE A 46 -8.90 7.53 3.12
CA ILE A 46 -8.38 6.72 2.00
C ILE A 46 -7.13 5.94 2.43
N SER A 47 -6.19 6.60 3.12
CA SER A 47 -4.97 5.98 3.62
C SER A 47 -5.26 4.85 4.61
N ARG A 48 -6.26 5.00 5.48
CA ARG A 48 -6.69 3.92 6.40
C ARG A 48 -7.21 2.70 5.66
N LYS A 49 -7.98 2.88 4.58
CA LYS A 49 -8.48 1.77 3.77
C LYS A 49 -7.37 1.07 2.97
N ARG A 50 -6.33 1.80 2.56
CA ARG A 50 -5.18 1.25 1.83
C ARG A 50 -4.15 0.54 2.73
N ALA A 51 -4.01 1.00 3.97
CA ALA A 51 -3.00 0.50 4.90
C ALA A 51 -2.94 -1.04 5.05
N PRO A 52 -4.07 -1.77 5.12
CA PRO A 52 -4.03 -3.24 5.18
C PRO A 52 -3.35 -3.90 3.97
N GLY A 53 -3.58 -3.39 2.76
CA GLY A 53 -2.97 -3.93 1.53
C GLY A 53 -1.49 -3.57 1.38
N GLU A 54 -1.08 -2.42 1.91
CA GLU A 54 0.33 -1.97 1.84
C GLU A 54 1.21 -2.51 2.98
N ARG A 55 0.58 -2.99 4.06
CA ARG A 55 1.26 -3.49 5.26
C ARG A 55 2.26 -4.62 4.96
N PRO A 56 1.97 -5.65 4.13
CA PRO A 56 2.95 -6.71 3.85
C PRO A 56 4.25 -6.17 3.28
N TYR A 57 4.17 -5.26 2.30
CA TYR A 57 5.33 -4.61 1.70
C TYR A 57 6.12 -3.78 2.72
N ALA A 58 5.42 -3.03 3.58
CA ALA A 58 6.05 -2.24 4.62
C ALA A 58 6.81 -3.12 5.65
N VAL A 59 6.24 -4.26 6.05
CA VAL A 59 6.87 -5.18 7.00
C VAL A 59 8.09 -5.86 6.36
N ILE A 60 7.96 -6.39 5.14
CA ILE A 60 9.07 -7.03 4.43
C ILE A 60 10.23 -6.03 4.24
N LYS A 61 9.93 -4.79 3.86
CA LYS A 61 10.95 -3.75 3.66
C LYS A 61 11.60 -3.32 4.97
N ASN A 62 10.81 -3.01 6.00
CA ASN A 62 11.31 -2.31 7.19
C ASN A 62 11.69 -3.24 8.35
N VAL A 63 10.96 -4.33 8.55
CA VAL A 63 11.19 -5.30 9.65
C VAL A 63 12.18 -6.36 9.19
N PHE A 64 11.93 -7.00 8.05
CA PHE A 64 12.83 -8.03 7.52
C PHE A 64 14.04 -7.45 6.78
N LYS A 65 14.09 -6.12 6.61
CA LYS A 65 15.16 -5.40 5.89
C LYS A 65 15.38 -5.92 4.46
N SER A 66 14.38 -6.55 3.86
CA SER A 66 14.44 -7.16 2.53
C SER A 66 14.03 -6.20 1.42
N GLY A 67 14.20 -4.88 1.63
CA GLY A 67 13.90 -3.88 0.59
C GLY A 67 14.87 -3.94 -0.60
N HIS A 68 16.07 -4.45 -0.38
CA HIS A 68 17.08 -4.68 -1.41
C HIS A 68 17.76 -6.03 -1.16
N VAL A 69 17.93 -6.82 -2.21
CA VAL A 69 18.53 -8.15 -2.14
C VAL A 69 19.83 -8.15 -2.92
N ARG A 70 20.92 -8.63 -2.30
CA ARG A 70 22.24 -8.76 -2.93
C ARG A 70 22.33 -10.00 -3.82
N VAL A 71 21.42 -10.15 -4.78
CA VAL A 71 21.46 -11.18 -5.82
C VAL A 71 21.15 -10.55 -7.17
N THR A 72 21.83 -10.99 -8.22
CA THR A 72 21.77 -10.37 -9.54
C THR A 72 20.72 -10.99 -10.46
N THR A 73 20.30 -12.24 -10.19
CA THR A 73 19.35 -12.95 -11.05
C THR A 73 17.91 -12.84 -10.53
N VAL A 74 16.97 -12.59 -11.44
CA VAL A 74 15.53 -12.45 -11.12
C VAL A 74 14.97 -13.71 -10.45
N GLY A 75 15.37 -14.90 -10.91
CA GLY A 75 14.93 -16.16 -10.28
C GLY A 75 15.34 -16.28 -8.81
N ARG A 76 16.55 -15.84 -8.44
CA ARG A 76 17.00 -15.83 -7.04
C ARG A 76 16.27 -14.78 -6.20
N VAL A 77 15.95 -13.62 -6.78
CA VAL A 77 15.10 -12.61 -6.12
C VAL A 77 13.72 -13.18 -5.84
N TYR A 78 13.11 -13.86 -6.83
CA TYR A 78 11.78 -14.43 -6.70
C TYR A 78 11.69 -15.42 -5.54
N VAL A 79 12.62 -16.39 -5.49
CA VAL A 79 12.68 -17.37 -4.40
C VAL A 79 12.86 -16.69 -3.04
N LYS A 80 13.75 -15.69 -2.95
CA LYS A 80 13.95 -14.95 -1.69
C LYS A 80 12.71 -14.16 -1.25
N MET A 81 11.98 -13.56 -2.19
CA MET A 81 10.74 -12.85 -1.90
C MET A 81 9.60 -13.80 -1.52
N MET A 82 9.58 -15.00 -2.09
CA MET A 82 8.65 -16.06 -1.68
C MET A 82 8.86 -16.45 -0.22
N PHE A 83 10.11 -16.70 0.20
CA PHE A 83 10.44 -16.94 1.61
C PHE A 83 10.09 -15.74 2.52
N ALA A 84 10.34 -14.50 2.07
CA ALA A 84 9.95 -13.30 2.83
C ALA A 84 8.42 -13.21 3.01
N SER A 85 7.65 -13.64 2.00
CA SER A 85 6.19 -13.65 2.04
C SER A 85 5.67 -14.72 3.01
N PHE A 86 6.27 -15.92 3.01
CA PHE A 86 5.97 -16.94 4.01
C PHE A 86 6.32 -16.49 5.43
N GLY A 87 7.47 -15.84 5.60
CA GLY A 87 7.86 -15.23 6.87
C GLY A 87 6.86 -14.17 7.34
N PHE A 88 6.31 -13.37 6.42
CA PHE A 88 5.27 -12.38 6.73
C PHE A 88 3.98 -13.06 7.22
N ASN A 89 3.54 -14.14 6.56
CA ASN A 89 2.35 -14.88 6.99
C ASN A 89 2.50 -15.41 8.43
N LEU A 90 3.68 -15.96 8.76
CA LEU A 90 3.97 -16.44 10.11
C LEU A 90 4.00 -15.30 11.16
N TYR A 91 4.63 -14.18 10.80
CA TYR A 91 4.67 -12.98 11.64
C TYR A 91 3.27 -12.40 11.89
N GLN A 92 2.44 -12.38 10.84
CA GLN A 92 1.06 -11.92 10.92
C GLN A 92 0.22 -12.86 11.80
N LEU A 93 0.37 -14.18 11.65
CA LEU A 93 -0.33 -15.17 12.50
C LEU A 93 0.01 -15.00 13.98
N ARG A 94 1.30 -14.80 14.31
CA ARG A 94 1.72 -14.50 15.69
C ARG A 94 1.09 -13.20 16.21
N THR A 95 1.04 -12.17 15.37
CA THR A 95 0.44 -10.89 15.74
C THR A 95 -1.05 -11.03 16.03
N LEU A 96 -1.79 -11.80 15.21
CA LEU A 96 -3.21 -12.08 15.43
C LEU A 96 -3.44 -12.86 16.72
N LYS A 97 -2.63 -13.92 16.97
CA LYS A 97 -2.67 -14.68 18.22
C LYS A 97 -2.44 -13.79 19.45
N MET A 98 -1.51 -12.84 19.39
CA MET A 98 -1.26 -11.88 20.47
C MET A 98 -2.40 -10.86 20.66
N GLN A 99 -3.17 -10.59 19.59
CA GLN A 99 -4.34 -9.71 19.65
C GLN A 99 -5.60 -10.44 20.19
N GLY A 100 -5.54 -11.76 20.39
CA GLY A 100 -6.68 -12.55 20.86
C GLY A 100 -7.77 -12.75 19.82
N VAL A 101 -7.41 -12.63 18.52
CA VAL A 101 -8.27 -12.93 17.37
C VAL A 101 -7.90 -14.28 16.78
#